data_AF-A0A3C1KQR2-F1
#
_entry.id   AF-A0A3C1KQR2-F1
#
_cell.length_a   1.000
_cell.length_b   1.000
_cell.length_c   1.000
_cell.angle_alpha   90.00
_cell.angle_beta   90.00
_cell.angle_gamma   90.00
#
_symmetry.space_group_name_H-M   'P 1'
#
loop_
_entity.id
_entity.type
_entity.pdbx_description
1 polymer ?
#
loop_
_entity_poly.entity_id
_entity_poly.type
_entity_poly.pdbx_seq_one_letter_code
_entity_poly.pdbx_strand_id
1 'polypeptide(L)'
;MRRSCRPKSDAGSKSSSTKWTTKAPSAAPRRTPRKSTARSTSTALPISSPATSWKPKLPPPTITTSGPASTAVNLLLFRPHECSPEGQLRVTGRRAQHLRQVLQAKPGDELQVGQIDGLIGTAKLAAIDAHSATLQVQLHHAAPTKLPVTLLVA
;
A
#
# COMPACT_ATOMS: atom_id res chain seq x y z
N MET A 1 -2.33 35.31 30.42
CA MET A 1 -0.94 35.05 29.93
C MET A 1 -1.00 34.85 28.41
N ARG A 2 -0.89 35.85 27.55
CA ARG A 2 0.32 36.59 27.10
C ARG A 2 1.55 35.69 26.85
N ARG A 3 1.69 35.19 25.62
CA ARG A 3 2.98 35.07 24.93
C ARG A 3 2.81 35.52 23.48
N SER A 4 3.06 36.80 23.29
CA SER A 4 3.21 37.50 22.03
C SER A 4 4.64 37.34 21.53
N CYS A 5 4.84 36.67 20.39
CA CYS A 5 6.06 36.82 19.60
C CYS A 5 5.66 36.92 18.12
N ARG A 6 5.75 38.13 17.60
CA ARG A 6 5.74 38.48 16.17
C ARG A 6 7.11 39.11 15.84
N PRO A 7 7.45 39.38 14.57
CA PRO A 7 8.61 38.79 13.89
C PRO A 7 9.71 39.81 13.54
N LYS A 8 10.85 39.33 13.05
CA LYS A 8 11.92 40.10 12.38
C LYS A 8 12.81 39.10 11.64
N SER A 9 13.40 39.32 10.48
CA SER A 9 13.26 40.29 9.37
C SER A 9 14.32 39.87 8.34
N ASP A 10 14.03 40.13 7.07
CA ASP A 10 14.91 40.26 5.89
C ASP A 10 16.32 39.65 5.84
N ALA A 11 16.53 38.81 4.82
CA ALA A 11 17.76 38.83 4.03
C ALA A 11 17.47 38.31 2.61
N GLY A 12 17.55 39.20 1.62
CA GLY A 12 17.41 38.87 0.21
C GLY A 12 18.67 38.26 -0.41
N SER A 13 18.49 37.58 -1.54
CA SER A 13 19.43 37.49 -2.67
C SER A 13 18.74 36.68 -3.77
N LYS A 14 18.20 37.33 -4.81
CA LYS A 14 18.77 37.45 -6.17
C LYS A 14 19.06 36.12 -6.88
N SER A 15 18.37 35.97 -8.02
CA SER A 15 18.78 35.38 -9.30
C SER A 15 19.85 34.28 -9.30
N SER A 16 19.52 33.17 -9.96
CA SER A 16 20.31 32.70 -11.11
C SER A 16 19.53 31.66 -11.92
N SER A 17 18.95 32.16 -13.01
CA SER A 17 18.71 31.39 -14.23
C SER A 17 20.02 30.73 -14.65
N THR A 18 20.04 29.41 -14.84
CA THR A 18 21.10 28.76 -15.61
C THR A 18 20.49 27.73 -16.54
N LYS A 19 20.50 28.15 -17.81
CA LYS A 19 20.38 27.38 -19.04
C LYS A 19 20.94 25.96 -18.91
N TRP A 20 20.11 24.97 -19.23
CA TRP A 20 20.62 23.67 -19.66
C TRP A 20 20.48 23.63 -21.18
N THR A 21 21.63 23.75 -21.83
CA THR A 21 21.77 23.67 -23.28
C THR A 21 21.92 22.22 -23.72
N THR A 22 21.20 21.90 -24.78
CA THR A 22 21.22 20.68 -25.58
C THR A 22 22.63 20.24 -25.98
N LYS A 23 22.96 18.96 -25.81
CA LYS A 23 24.00 18.28 -26.60
C LYS A 23 23.69 16.78 -26.73
N ALA A 24 23.11 16.40 -27.87
CA ALA A 24 23.21 15.07 -28.45
C ALA A 24 24.25 15.13 -29.59
N PRO A 25 24.60 14.03 -30.29
CA PRO A 25 24.62 12.60 -29.97
C PRO A 25 26.04 12.00 -30.16
N SER A 26 26.34 10.76 -29.75
CA SER A 26 27.31 9.90 -30.49
C SER A 26 27.40 8.47 -29.96
N ALA A 27 27.49 7.54 -30.92
CA ALA A 27 28.13 6.23 -30.88
C ALA A 27 27.39 5.02 -30.23
N ALA A 28 26.74 4.26 -31.12
CA ALA A 28 26.55 2.81 -30.99
C ALA A 28 27.90 2.06 -30.96
N PRO A 29 27.90 0.78 -30.52
CA PRO A 29 28.04 -0.24 -31.55
C PRO A 29 27.13 -1.47 -31.36
N ARG A 30 26.75 -1.99 -32.53
CA ARG A 30 26.17 -3.30 -32.82
C ARG A 30 26.84 -4.44 -32.05
N ARG A 31 26.01 -5.28 -31.42
CA ARG A 31 26.27 -6.72 -31.27
C ARG A 31 24.98 -7.50 -31.55
N THR A 32 24.91 -8.07 -32.74
CA THR A 32 24.14 -9.27 -33.07
C THR A 32 25.16 -10.34 -33.51
N PRO A 33 24.78 -11.61 -33.76
CA PRO A 33 23.75 -12.45 -33.16
C PRO A 33 24.39 -13.74 -32.57
N ARG A 34 23.68 -14.48 -31.72
CA ARG A 34 23.96 -15.92 -31.59
C ARG A 34 22.65 -16.71 -31.57
N LYS A 35 22.32 -17.25 -32.73
CA LYS A 35 21.32 -18.31 -32.91
C LYS A 35 21.75 -19.51 -32.06
N SER A 36 20.88 -19.96 -31.18
CA SER A 36 20.92 -21.28 -30.58
C SER A 36 19.71 -22.04 -31.10
N THR A 37 19.98 -22.85 -32.12
CA THR A 37 19.08 -23.84 -32.70
C THR A 37 18.88 -25.05 -31.78
N ALA A 38 17.80 -25.78 -32.05
CA ALA A 38 17.41 -27.09 -31.55
C ALA A 38 16.65 -27.07 -30.19
N ARG A 39 15.32 -27.13 -30.20
CA ARG A 39 14.47 -28.31 -30.45
C ARG A 39 14.51 -29.24 -29.24
N SER A 40 13.48 -29.14 -28.40
CA SER A 40 12.87 -30.30 -27.76
C SER A 40 11.37 -30.05 -27.65
N THR A 41 10.67 -30.52 -28.67
CA THR A 41 9.26 -30.90 -28.60
C THR A 41 9.13 -31.98 -27.54
N SER A 42 8.75 -31.58 -26.32
CA SER A 42 8.31 -32.53 -25.30
C SER A 42 6.87 -32.90 -25.63
N THR A 43 6.73 -34.08 -26.23
CA THR A 43 5.48 -34.78 -26.49
C THR A 43 4.57 -34.75 -25.26
N ALA A 44 3.41 -34.11 -25.41
CA ALA A 44 2.30 -34.21 -24.49
C ALA A 44 1.72 -35.63 -24.58
N LEU A 45 1.77 -36.38 -23.48
CA LEU A 45 0.95 -37.59 -23.29
C LEU A 45 -0.30 -37.19 -22.49
N PRO A 46 -1.51 -37.49 -22.97
CA PRO A 46 -2.71 -37.28 -22.19
C PRO A 46 -2.79 -38.37 -21.12
N ILE A 47 -2.48 -38.01 -19.88
CA ILE A 47 -2.85 -38.85 -18.73
C ILE A 47 -4.32 -38.55 -18.48
N SER A 48 -5.19 -39.39 -19.05
CA SER A 48 -6.60 -39.47 -18.71
C SER A 48 -6.72 -39.77 -17.21
N SER A 49 -7.08 -38.74 -16.43
CA SER A 49 -7.48 -38.92 -15.04
C SER A 49 -8.95 -39.31 -15.01
N PRO A 50 -9.32 -40.52 -14.58
CA PRO A 50 -10.72 -40.81 -14.27
C PRO A 50 -11.12 -39.99 -13.05
N ALA A 51 -12.18 -39.21 -13.22
CA ALA A 51 -12.82 -38.41 -12.19
C ALA A 51 -13.17 -39.30 -10.99
N THR A 52 -12.31 -39.29 -9.97
CA THR A 52 -12.61 -39.91 -8.71
C THR A 52 -13.53 -38.96 -7.94
N SER A 53 -14.82 -39.23 -8.08
CA SER A 53 -15.92 -38.60 -7.36
C SER A 53 -15.75 -38.83 -5.85
N TRP A 54 -15.08 -37.92 -5.16
CA TRP A 54 -15.11 -37.84 -3.70
C TRP A 54 -16.07 -36.74 -3.28
N LYS A 55 -17.35 -37.10 -3.10
CA LYS A 55 -18.35 -36.28 -2.40
C LYS A 55 -18.47 -36.76 -0.96
N PRO A 56 -17.96 -36.03 0.04
CA PRO A 56 -18.39 -36.24 1.41
C PRO A 56 -19.82 -35.70 1.57
N LYS A 57 -20.76 -36.59 1.89
CA LYS A 57 -22.14 -36.25 2.28
C LYS A 57 -22.13 -35.75 3.73
N LEU A 58 -21.64 -34.53 3.96
CA LEU A 58 -21.83 -33.84 5.25
C LEU A 58 -22.80 -32.66 5.05
N PRO A 59 -23.76 -32.46 5.99
CA PRO A 59 -24.54 -31.22 6.02
C PRO A 59 -23.59 -30.03 6.25
N PRO A 60 -23.86 -28.87 5.64
CA PRO A 60 -23.03 -27.69 5.86
C PRO A 60 -23.00 -27.36 7.35
N PRO A 61 -21.83 -27.04 7.94
CA PRO A 61 -21.82 -26.46 9.27
C PRO A 61 -22.69 -25.20 9.23
N THR A 62 -23.63 -25.08 10.15
CA THR A 62 -24.38 -23.84 10.36
C THR A 62 -23.38 -22.82 10.91
N ILE A 63 -22.65 -22.16 10.00
CA ILE A 63 -21.76 -21.06 10.35
C ILE A 63 -22.70 -19.91 10.72
N THR A 64 -22.99 -19.77 12.01
CA THR A 64 -23.61 -18.56 12.53
C THR A 64 -22.58 -17.44 12.32
N THR A 65 -22.67 -16.78 11.18
CA THR A 65 -21.86 -15.60 10.83
C THR A 65 -22.16 -14.49 11.81
N SER A 66 -21.36 -14.38 12.86
CA SER A 66 -21.40 -13.25 13.78
C SER A 66 -20.60 -12.09 13.18
N GLY A 67 -21.32 -11.04 12.78
CA GLY A 67 -20.80 -9.69 12.53
C GLY A 67 -20.18 -9.45 11.13
N PRO A 68 -20.31 -8.24 10.58
CA PRO A 68 -19.69 -7.89 9.30
C PRO A 68 -18.17 -7.88 9.49
N ALA A 69 -17.51 -8.95 9.03
CA ALA A 69 -16.07 -8.93 8.83
C ALA A 69 -15.75 -7.81 7.85
N SER A 70 -15.03 -6.78 8.31
CA SER A 70 -14.54 -5.72 7.45
C SER A 70 -13.64 -6.37 6.39
N THR A 71 -14.13 -6.51 5.16
CA THR A 71 -13.43 -7.14 4.03
C THR A 71 -12.30 -6.23 3.52
N ALA A 72 -11.42 -5.81 4.41
CA ALA A 72 -10.24 -5.02 4.10
C ALA A 72 -9.03 -5.94 4.12
N VAL A 73 -8.53 -6.30 2.93
CA VAL A 73 -7.33 -7.15 2.81
C VAL A 73 -6.05 -6.42 3.24
N ASN A 74 -6.06 -5.08 3.27
CA ASN A 74 -4.94 -4.24 3.71
C ASN A 74 -5.45 -3.06 4.55
N LEU A 75 -5.05 -2.99 5.81
CA LEU A 75 -5.41 -1.94 6.78
C LEU A 75 -4.15 -1.17 7.20
N LEU A 76 -4.13 0.14 6.97
CA LEU A 76 -3.04 1.00 7.43
C LEU A 76 -3.26 1.41 8.90
N LEU A 77 -2.41 0.88 9.79
CA LEU A 77 -2.44 1.22 11.21
C LEU A 77 -1.62 2.47 11.54
N PHE A 78 -2.17 3.32 12.41
CA PHE A 78 -1.48 4.51 12.92
C PHE A 78 -1.67 4.68 14.43
N ARG A 79 -0.74 5.41 15.04
CA ARG A 79 -0.83 5.76 16.46
C ARG A 79 -1.61 7.06 16.64
N PRO A 80 -2.30 7.27 17.77
CA PRO A 80 -3.08 8.49 18.01
C PRO A 80 -2.30 9.78 17.80
N HIS A 81 -1.02 9.83 18.17
CA HIS A 81 -0.16 11.02 18.03
C HIS A 81 0.29 11.34 16.59
N GLU A 82 0.10 10.41 15.65
CA GLU A 82 0.44 10.63 14.24
C GLU A 82 -0.69 11.32 13.48
N CYS A 83 -1.89 11.31 14.05
CA CYS A 83 -3.07 11.97 13.52
C CYS A 83 -3.29 13.32 14.21
N SER A 84 -3.46 14.36 13.42
CA SER A 84 -3.92 15.67 13.91
C SER A 84 -5.35 15.57 14.45
N PRO A 85 -5.75 16.40 15.43
CA PRO A 85 -7.15 16.53 15.82
C PRO A 85 -8.09 16.90 14.66
N GLU A 86 -7.56 17.43 13.55
CA GLU A 86 -8.30 17.71 12.31
C GLU A 86 -8.48 16.47 11.40
N GLY A 87 -8.02 15.29 11.84
CA GLY A 87 -8.10 14.04 11.07
C GLY A 87 -7.02 13.90 10.00
N GLN A 88 -6.01 14.76 9.99
CA GLN A 88 -4.89 14.66 9.05
C GLN A 88 -3.81 13.71 9.59
N LEU A 89 -3.56 12.62 8.87
CA LEU A 89 -2.54 11.64 9.19
C LEU A 89 -1.33 11.79 8.26
N ARG A 90 -0.14 11.96 8.84
CA ARG A 90 1.11 12.00 8.08
C ARG A 90 1.93 10.74 8.32
N VAL A 91 2.18 10.02 7.24
CA VAL A 91 2.84 8.71 7.24
C VAL A 91 4.20 8.84 6.58
N THR A 92 5.25 8.31 7.20
CA THR A 92 6.63 8.43 6.70
C THR A 92 7.35 7.08 6.67
N GLY A 93 8.52 7.04 6.03
CA GLY A 93 9.41 5.87 6.02
C GLY A 93 8.80 4.66 5.30
N ARG A 94 8.91 3.47 5.92
CA ARG A 94 8.48 2.20 5.31
C ARG A 94 7.00 2.18 4.92
N ARG A 95 6.12 2.80 5.72
CA ARG A 95 4.69 2.85 5.43
C ARG A 95 4.39 3.69 4.18
N ALA A 96 5.03 4.85 4.03
CA ALA A 96 4.92 5.67 2.82
C ALA A 96 5.52 4.98 1.58
N GLN A 97 6.57 4.18 1.75
CA GLN A 97 7.10 3.33 0.68
C GLN A 97 6.11 2.22 0.30
N HIS A 98 5.52 1.53 1.27
CA HIS A 98 4.55 0.47 1.03
C HIS A 98 3.30 0.99 0.30
N LEU A 99 2.79 2.16 0.71
CA LEU A 99 1.68 2.84 0.03
C LEU A 99 1.97 3.07 -1.47
N ARG A 100 3.20 3.42 -1.83
CA ARG A 100 3.59 3.67 -3.23
C ARG A 100 3.93 2.41 -4.00
N GLN A 101 4.72 1.52 -3.41
CA GLN A 101 5.31 0.39 -4.14
C GLN A 101 4.41 -0.83 -4.17
N VAL A 102 3.64 -1.05 -3.10
CA VAL A 102 2.76 -2.22 -2.97
C VAL A 102 1.32 -1.83 -3.30
N LEU A 103 0.79 -0.80 -2.65
CA LEU A 103 -0.60 -0.39 -2.86
C LEU A 103 -0.78 0.49 -4.11
N GLN A 104 0.32 1.00 -4.69
CA GLN A 104 0.32 1.90 -5.85
C GLN A 104 -0.65 3.09 -5.70
N ALA A 105 -0.82 3.55 -4.47
CA ALA A 105 -1.84 4.53 -4.10
C ALA A 105 -1.53 5.90 -4.72
N LYS A 106 -2.57 6.55 -5.23
CA LYS A 106 -2.53 7.87 -5.86
C LYS A 106 -3.34 8.88 -5.05
N PRO A 107 -3.00 10.18 -5.12
CA PRO A 107 -3.84 11.21 -4.53
C PRO A 107 -5.28 11.08 -5.03
N GLY A 108 -6.23 11.03 -4.09
CA GLY A 108 -7.64 10.77 -4.36
C GLY A 108 -8.11 9.36 -3.99
N ASP A 109 -7.21 8.39 -3.89
CA ASP A 109 -7.56 7.00 -3.54
C ASP A 109 -8.02 6.89 -2.09
N GLU A 110 -8.89 5.91 -1.86
CA GLU A 110 -9.42 5.59 -0.53
C GLU A 110 -8.78 4.31 -0.01
N LEU A 111 -8.32 4.37 1.24
CA LEU A 111 -7.58 3.32 1.92
C LEU A 111 -8.25 3.01 3.25
N GLN A 112 -8.21 1.74 3.66
CA GLN A 112 -8.71 1.34 4.97
C GLN A 112 -7.66 1.66 6.02
N VAL A 113 -8.07 2.33 7.11
CA VAL A 113 -7.18 2.76 8.18
C VAL A 113 -7.73 2.40 9.55
N GLY A 114 -6.83 2.16 10.50
CA GLY A 114 -7.21 1.88 11.88
C GLY A 114 -6.29 2.58 12.86
N GLN A 115 -6.89 3.16 13.90
CA GLN A 115 -6.13 3.63 15.05
C GLN A 115 -5.79 2.43 15.94
N ILE A 116 -4.54 2.33 16.39
CA ILE A 116 -4.15 1.32 17.38
C ILE A 116 -5.00 1.50 18.65
N ASP A 117 -5.56 0.39 19.13
CA ASP A 117 -6.50 0.32 20.26
C ASP A 117 -7.72 1.24 20.12
N GLY A 118 -8.12 1.55 18.88
CA GLY A 118 -9.19 2.48 18.60
C GLY A 118 -10.13 1.99 17.50
N LEU A 119 -10.68 2.96 16.78
CA LEU A 119 -11.65 2.74 15.72
C LEU A 119 -10.95 2.48 14.37
N ILE A 120 -11.69 1.85 13.48
CA ILE A 120 -11.38 1.62 12.07
C ILE A 120 -12.25 2.54 11.22
N GLY A 121 -11.73 2.96 10.08
CA GLY A 121 -12.51 3.61 9.05
C GLY A 121 -11.70 3.75 7.76
N THR A 122 -11.94 4.83 7.03
CA THR A 122 -11.31 5.06 5.74
C THR A 122 -10.45 6.32 5.76
N ALA A 123 -9.50 6.38 4.85
CA ALA A 123 -8.73 7.58 4.63
C ALA A 123 -8.54 7.86 3.15
N LYS A 124 -8.72 9.13 2.79
CA LYS A 124 -8.45 9.60 1.45
C LYS A 124 -7.00 10.08 1.37
N LEU A 125 -6.25 9.56 0.42
CA LEU A 125 -4.87 9.99 0.19
C LEU A 125 -4.89 11.40 -0.41
N ALA A 126 -4.41 12.40 0.34
CA ALA A 126 -4.38 13.79 -0.12
C ALA A 126 -3.14 14.08 -0.96
N ALA A 127 -1.98 13.57 -0.54
CA ALA A 127 -0.72 13.72 -1.25
C ALA A 127 0.23 12.57 -0.93
N ILE A 128 1.10 12.22 -1.88
CA ILE A 128 2.10 11.18 -1.69
C ILE A 128 3.41 11.56 -2.39
N ASP A 129 4.48 11.55 -1.62
CA ASP A 129 5.82 11.94 -2.05
C ASP A 129 6.81 10.78 -1.90
N ALA A 130 8.06 11.03 -2.28
CA ALA A 130 9.13 10.04 -2.15
C ALA A 130 9.39 9.58 -0.70
N HIS A 131 8.99 10.37 0.31
CA HIS A 131 9.36 10.15 1.72
C HIS A 131 8.15 10.14 2.67
N SER A 132 7.04 10.75 2.28
CA SER A 132 5.84 10.88 3.10
C SER A 132 4.55 10.76 2.32
N ALA A 133 3.48 10.39 2.99
CA ALA A 133 2.12 10.41 2.48
C ALA A 133 1.23 11.16 3.49
N THR A 134 0.33 12.00 3.00
CA THR A 134 -0.64 12.74 3.81
C THR A 134 -2.03 12.22 3.47
N LEU A 135 -2.78 11.81 4.48
CA LEU A 135 -4.12 11.25 4.34
C LEU A 135 -5.11 11.99 5.22
N GLN A 136 -6.36 12.09 4.75
CA GLN A 136 -7.48 12.56 5.55
C GLN A 136 -8.24 11.35 6.08
N VAL A 137 -8.24 11.16 7.40
CA VAL A 137 -8.80 10.01 8.10
C VAL A 137 -10.22 10.28 8.57
N GLN A 138 -11.10 9.29 8.40
CA GLN A 138 -12.43 9.24 8.98
C GLN A 138 -12.61 7.88 9.66
N LEU A 139 -12.89 7.89 10.96
CA LEU A 139 -13.08 6.67 11.76
C LEU A 139 -14.57 6.46 12.00
N HIS A 140 -15.07 5.24 11.77
CA HIS A 140 -16.51 4.96 11.76
C HIS A 140 -16.91 3.78 12.64
N HIS A 141 -16.09 2.73 12.71
CA HIS A 141 -16.47 1.45 13.30
C HIS A 141 -15.47 0.96 14.34
N ALA A 142 -15.95 0.22 15.33
CA ALA A 142 -15.06 -0.45 16.30
C ALA A 142 -14.27 -1.57 15.64
N ALA A 143 -13.08 -1.87 16.17
CA ALA A 143 -12.29 -2.99 15.71
C ALA A 143 -13.05 -4.33 15.87
N PRO A 144 -12.94 -5.27 14.91
CA PRO A 144 -13.62 -6.56 14.97
C PRO A 144 -13.12 -7.37 16.17
N THR A 145 -14.03 -8.19 16.73
CA THR A 145 -13.73 -9.04 17.88
C THR A 145 -12.58 -10.00 17.56
N LYS A 146 -11.64 -10.13 18.50
CA LYS A 146 -10.48 -11.02 18.37
C LYS A 146 -10.95 -12.47 18.20
N LEU A 147 -10.43 -13.15 17.18
CA LEU A 147 -10.71 -14.56 16.95
C LEU A 147 -10.02 -15.40 18.05
N PRO A 148 -10.70 -16.38 18.68
CA PRO A 148 -10.12 -17.19 19.76
C PRO A 148 -9.21 -18.30 19.22
N VAL A 149 -8.19 -17.91 18.45
CA VAL A 149 -7.19 -18.82 17.88
C VAL A 149 -5.86 -18.62 18.59
N THR A 150 -5.18 -19.73 18.88
CA THR A 150 -3.81 -19.73 19.42
C THR A 150 -2.89 -20.34 18.37
N LEU A 151 -1.92 -19.57 17.89
CA LEU A 151 -0.95 -20.02 16.88
C LEU A 151 0.21 -20.77 17.56
N LEU A 152 0.36 -22.06 17.25
CA LEU A 152 1.54 -22.85 17.60
C LEU A 152 2.51 -22.86 16.41
N VAL A 153 3.75 -22.46 16.62
CA VAL A 153 4.81 -22.40 15.58
C VAL A 153 5.95 -23.32 16.02
N ALA A 154 6.45 -24.17 15.12
CA ALA A 154 7.52 -25.15 15.35
C ALA A 154 8.87 -24.66 14.82
#